data_AF-A0A836TSD4-F1
#
_entry.id   AF-A0A836TSD4-F1
#
_cell.length_a   1.000
_cell.length_b   1.000
_cell.length_c   1.000
_cell.angle_alpha   90.00
_cell.angle_beta   90.00
_cell.angle_gamma   90.00
#
_symmetry.space_group_name_H-M   'P 1'
#
loop_
_entity.id
_entity.type
_entity.pdbx_description
1 polymer ?
#
loop_
_entity_poly.entity_id
_entity_poly.type
_entity_poly.pdbx_seq_one_letter_code
_entity_poly.pdbx_strand_id
1 'polypeptide(L)'
;MHTHPEARGSGGLKVDQYTEAAETRPTDQDQGFTYSGRPGGIVPLTVKNALLNILTLTLYRFWAKTDVRRHLWRHTLFQGDPLEYTGVGKELFLGFLLVLFVVLFPLAIVNSVFESTFGPTNAPQFLFFGFVLFLFGIAQYRARRYRLSRTVWRGVRAAQTGEAWVYGLMTLGFWFLLILTLGWSYPWQRIHLAKYEMNNTIFGDRRFKFEGTPGPLYRRFAQAWIIGLGIYLVLVWAILLIGKAIT
;
A
#
# COMPACT_ATOMS: atom_id res chain seq x y z
N MET A 1 22.98 89.34 18.24
CA MET A 1 23.51 88.02 18.60
C MET A 1 22.37 87.02 18.49
N HIS A 2 22.40 86.24 17.40
CA HIS A 2 21.61 85.06 17.01
C HIS A 2 20.06 85.07 16.97
N THR A 3 19.59 84.80 15.75
CA THR A 3 18.22 84.48 15.30
C THR A 3 18.09 83.00 14.92
N HIS A 4 16.92 82.38 15.23
CA HIS A 4 16.28 81.17 14.64
C HIS A 4 16.96 79.78 14.79
N PRO A 5 16.26 78.61 14.61
CA PRO A 5 14.84 78.34 14.26
C PRO A 5 14.13 77.14 14.99
N GLU A 6 12.88 76.91 14.54
CA GLU A 6 11.93 75.80 14.73
C GLU A 6 12.50 74.37 14.72
N ALA A 7 11.84 73.45 15.44
CA ALA A 7 11.94 72.01 15.26
C ALA A 7 10.57 71.39 14.94
N ARG A 8 10.40 71.00 13.67
CA ARG A 8 9.34 70.12 13.15
C ARG A 8 9.76 68.65 13.33
N GLY A 9 8.83 67.87 13.87
CA GLY A 9 8.47 66.46 13.62
C GLY A 9 9.49 65.41 13.15
N SER A 10 9.40 64.21 13.75
CA SER A 10 9.34 62.94 13.00
C SER A 10 9.34 61.71 13.93
N GLY A 11 8.26 60.91 13.86
CA GLY A 11 8.38 59.46 13.81
C GLY A 11 8.40 58.68 15.13
N GLY A 12 7.26 58.59 15.79
CA GLY A 12 7.01 57.51 16.76
C GLY A 12 7.10 56.15 16.06
N LEU A 13 8.15 55.39 16.34
CA LEU A 13 8.26 53.97 15.99
C LEU A 13 7.18 53.20 16.74
N LYS A 14 6.10 52.87 16.03
CA LYS A 14 4.97 52.09 16.54
C LYS A 14 5.43 50.67 16.86
N VAL A 15 5.47 50.33 18.15
CA VAL A 15 5.66 48.97 18.69
C VAL A 15 4.58 48.01 18.14
N ASP A 16 3.46 48.56 17.70
CA ASP A 16 2.33 47.86 17.09
C ASP A 16 2.74 47.08 15.83
N GLN A 17 3.75 47.55 15.09
CA GLN A 17 4.13 46.96 13.80
C GLN A 17 4.84 45.59 13.94
N TYR A 18 5.50 45.33 15.08
CA TYR A 18 6.07 44.00 15.38
C TYR A 18 5.05 43.02 15.93
N THR A 19 3.97 43.53 16.55
CA THR A 19 2.89 42.71 17.09
C THR A 19 1.92 42.29 15.98
N GLU A 20 1.66 43.18 15.02
CA GLU A 20 0.78 42.92 13.87
C GLU A 20 1.41 41.98 12.82
N ALA A 21 2.75 41.97 12.70
CA ALA A 21 3.48 41.04 11.83
C ALA A 21 3.54 39.60 12.37
N ALA A 22 3.19 39.37 13.65
CA ALA A 22 3.17 38.04 14.26
C ALA A 22 1.82 37.31 14.09
N GLU A 23 0.76 38.01 13.64
CA GLU A 23 -0.61 37.50 13.66
C GLU A 23 -1.16 37.04 12.30
N THR A 24 -0.31 36.97 11.27
CA THR A 24 -0.65 36.29 10.01
C THR A 24 0.16 35.01 9.81
N ARG A 25 0.21 34.14 10.84
CA ARG A 25 0.41 32.73 10.53
C ARG A 25 -0.85 32.26 9.81
N PRO A 26 -0.78 31.83 8.55
CA PRO A 26 -1.95 31.29 7.86
C PRO A 26 -2.50 30.15 8.72
N THR A 27 -3.67 30.38 9.31
CA THR A 27 -4.32 29.50 10.30
C THR A 27 -5.04 28.33 9.61
N ASP A 28 -4.66 28.01 8.39
CA ASP A 28 -5.20 26.87 7.64
C ASP A 28 -4.15 26.34 6.66
N GLN A 29 -2.97 25.97 7.19
CA GLN A 29 -2.15 25.02 6.44
C GLN A 29 -2.86 23.68 6.51
N ASP A 30 -3.58 23.36 5.44
CA ASP A 30 -4.16 22.06 5.13
C ASP A 30 -3.18 20.96 5.57
N GLN A 31 -3.37 20.43 6.79
CA GLN A 31 -2.49 19.42 7.39
C GLN A 31 -2.68 18.05 6.72
N GLY A 32 -3.43 18.02 5.62
CA GLY A 32 -3.75 16.86 4.83
C GLY A 32 -2.68 16.48 3.83
N PHE A 33 -2.95 15.35 3.17
CA PHE A 33 -2.23 14.95 1.97
C PHE A 33 -2.83 15.68 0.78
N THR A 34 -2.03 16.46 0.07
CA THR A 34 -2.44 17.14 -1.16
C THR A 34 -1.74 16.48 -2.35
N TYR A 35 -2.46 16.28 -3.45
CA TYR A 35 -1.85 15.80 -4.69
C TYR A 35 -1.64 16.98 -5.65
N SER A 36 -0.39 17.31 -5.97
CA SER A 36 -0.02 18.43 -6.85
C SER A 36 0.07 18.06 -8.33
N GLY A 37 -0.17 16.79 -8.67
CA GLY A 37 -0.07 16.30 -10.05
C GLY A 37 -1.25 16.73 -10.91
N ARG A 38 -0.96 17.16 -12.15
CA ARG A 38 -2.00 17.40 -13.16
C ARG A 38 -2.70 16.08 -13.52
N PRO A 39 -4.03 16.05 -13.67
CA PRO A 39 -4.72 14.90 -14.23
C PRO A 39 -4.16 14.65 -15.65
N GLY A 40 -3.54 13.48 -15.86
CA GLY A 40 -2.87 13.11 -17.11
C GLY A 40 -1.35 13.31 -17.16
N GLY A 41 -0.73 13.96 -16.16
CA GLY A 41 0.73 14.18 -16.13
C GLY A 41 1.57 12.89 -16.13
N ILE A 42 0.97 11.76 -15.73
CA ILE A 42 1.60 10.44 -15.69
C ILE A 42 1.53 9.68 -17.02
N VAL A 43 0.69 10.12 -17.97
CA VAL A 43 0.45 9.45 -19.26
C VAL A 43 1.73 9.25 -20.08
N PRO A 44 2.55 10.28 -20.36
CA PRO A 44 3.76 10.10 -21.17
C PRO A 44 4.75 9.12 -20.53
N LEU A 45 4.85 9.14 -19.20
CA LEU A 45 5.67 8.18 -18.46
C LEU A 45 5.14 6.75 -18.61
N THR A 46 3.82 6.57 -18.53
CA THR A 46 3.18 5.26 -18.63
C THR A 46 3.30 4.68 -20.03
N VAL A 47 3.12 5.49 -21.06
CA VAL A 47 3.29 5.09 -22.47
C VAL A 47 4.74 4.66 -22.74
N LYS A 48 5.72 5.47 -22.32
CA LYS A 48 7.15 5.10 -22.42
C LYS A 48 7.42 3.76 -21.74
N ASN A 49 6.91 3.60 -20.52
CA ASN A 49 7.10 2.38 -19.74
C ASN A 49 6.43 1.17 -20.41
N ALA A 50 5.25 1.33 -21.00
CA ALA A 50 4.55 0.26 -21.72
C ALA A 50 5.32 -0.17 -22.97
N LEU A 51 5.80 0.78 -23.78
CA LEU A 51 6.61 0.50 -24.97
C LEU A 51 7.89 -0.26 -24.61
N LEU A 52 8.63 0.21 -23.61
CA LEU A 52 9.83 -0.47 -23.12
C LEU A 52 9.50 -1.85 -22.56
N ASN A 53 8.36 -2.02 -21.91
CA ASN A 53 7.95 -3.32 -21.38
C ASN A 53 7.62 -4.33 -22.50
N ILE A 54 7.02 -3.89 -23.60
CA ILE A 54 6.78 -4.73 -24.78
C ILE A 54 8.12 -5.09 -25.44
N LEU A 55 8.96 -4.09 -25.70
CA LEU A 55 10.25 -4.26 -26.38
C LEU A 55 11.21 -5.19 -25.62
N THR A 56 11.14 -5.17 -24.29
CA THR A 56 11.99 -6.00 -23.41
C THR A 56 11.34 -7.30 -22.96
N LEU A 57 10.23 -7.71 -23.61
CA LEU A 57 9.50 -8.94 -23.28
C LEU A 57 9.18 -9.04 -21.77
N THR A 58 8.59 -7.98 -21.21
CA THR A 58 8.19 -7.82 -19.80
C THR A 58 9.32 -7.60 -18.79
N LEU A 59 10.58 -7.56 -19.20
CA LEU A 59 11.70 -7.36 -18.28
C LEU A 59 11.71 -5.95 -17.69
N TYR A 60 11.31 -4.93 -18.46
CA TYR A 60 11.33 -3.54 -18.00
C TYR A 60 10.30 -3.22 -16.89
N ARG A 61 9.38 -4.15 -16.57
CA ARG A 61 8.34 -3.96 -15.53
C ARG A 61 8.89 -3.50 -14.18
N PHE A 62 10.11 -3.91 -13.82
CA PHE A 62 10.73 -3.57 -12.54
C PHE A 62 11.12 -2.09 -12.46
N TRP A 63 11.69 -1.54 -13.53
CA TRP A 63 12.03 -0.12 -13.65
C TRP A 63 10.78 0.73 -13.83
N ALA A 64 9.85 0.31 -14.69
CA ALA A 64 8.56 0.97 -14.86
C ALA A 64 7.83 1.14 -13.52
N LYS A 65 7.82 0.11 -12.68
CA LYS A 65 7.19 0.16 -11.34
C LYS A 65 7.85 1.18 -10.43
N THR A 66 9.17 1.33 -10.46
CA THR A 66 9.87 2.34 -9.66
C THR A 66 9.69 3.75 -10.19
N ASP A 67 9.62 3.90 -11.51
CA ASP A 67 9.45 5.21 -12.16
C ASP A 67 8.07 5.78 -11.88
N VAL A 68 7.02 4.96 -12.04
CA VAL A 68 5.65 5.32 -11.66
C VAL A 68 5.58 5.69 -10.18
N ARG A 69 6.22 4.91 -9.30
CA ARG A 69 6.22 5.20 -7.87
C ARG A 69 6.93 6.52 -7.55
N ARG A 70 8.08 6.78 -8.16
CA ARG A 70 8.82 8.04 -7.99
C ARG A 70 7.99 9.22 -8.46
N HIS A 71 7.27 9.09 -9.56
CA HIS A 71 6.34 10.11 -10.04
C HIS A 71 5.21 10.36 -9.03
N LEU A 72 4.56 9.30 -8.53
CA LEU A 72 3.48 9.44 -7.55
C LEU A 72 3.95 10.09 -6.24
N TRP A 73 5.11 9.69 -5.70
CA TRP A 73 5.65 10.24 -4.46
C TRP A 73 5.98 11.73 -4.61
N ARG A 74 6.63 12.13 -5.71
CA ARG A 74 6.97 13.53 -5.99
C ARG A 74 5.77 14.47 -6.08
N HIS A 75 4.60 13.94 -6.45
CA HIS A 75 3.35 14.72 -6.54
C HIS A 75 2.44 14.53 -5.33
N THR A 76 2.83 13.70 -4.35
CA THR A 76 2.11 13.55 -3.08
C THR A 76 2.78 14.46 -2.07
N LEU A 77 2.12 15.57 -1.75
CA LEU A 77 2.56 16.54 -0.75
C LEU A 77 1.99 16.14 0.61
N PHE A 78 2.82 16.18 1.63
CA PHE A 78 2.42 16.07 3.03
C PHE A 78 2.92 17.32 3.77
N GLN A 79 1.98 18.08 4.34
CA GLN A 79 2.24 19.40 4.95
C GLN A 79 3.06 20.33 4.04
N GLY A 80 2.67 20.41 2.76
CA GLY A 80 3.31 21.27 1.76
C GLY A 80 4.57 20.72 1.08
N ASP A 81 5.23 19.69 1.64
CA ASP A 81 6.46 19.12 1.08
C ASP A 81 6.25 17.77 0.40
N PRO A 82 6.92 17.49 -0.73
CA PRO A 82 6.76 16.24 -1.46
C PRO A 82 7.37 15.05 -0.73
N LEU A 83 6.77 13.88 -0.91
CA LEU A 83 7.38 12.62 -0.55
C LEU A 83 8.48 12.23 -1.55
N GLU A 84 9.52 11.60 -1.04
CA GLU A 84 10.62 11.09 -1.84
C GLU A 84 10.63 9.57 -1.84
N TYR A 85 10.87 8.98 -3.01
CA TYR A 85 11.05 7.54 -3.17
C TYR A 85 12.44 7.21 -3.70
N THR A 86 13.24 6.50 -2.90
CA THR A 86 14.65 6.19 -3.19
C THR A 86 14.88 4.76 -3.70
N GLY A 87 13.82 3.98 -3.96
CA GLY A 87 13.95 2.60 -4.40
C GLY A 87 14.35 2.48 -5.88
N VAL A 88 15.08 1.40 -6.19
CA VAL A 88 15.70 1.18 -7.51
C VAL A 88 15.10 -0.07 -8.19
N GLY A 89 14.87 -0.02 -9.51
CA GLY A 89 14.33 -1.15 -10.28
C GLY A 89 15.19 -2.42 -10.16
N LYS A 90 16.52 -2.27 -10.17
CA LYS A 90 17.48 -3.37 -9.98
C LYS A 90 17.26 -4.14 -8.67
N GLU A 91 16.91 -3.46 -7.58
CA GLU A 91 16.64 -4.11 -6.29
C GLU A 91 15.40 -5.02 -6.37
N LEU A 92 14.36 -4.59 -7.10
CA LEU A 92 13.18 -5.43 -7.33
C LEU A 92 13.48 -6.61 -8.26
N PHE A 93 14.32 -6.40 -9.28
CA PHE A 93 14.73 -7.46 -10.20
C PHE A 93 15.53 -8.55 -9.49
N LEU A 94 16.54 -8.17 -8.69
CA LEU A 94 17.32 -9.13 -7.90
C LEU A 94 16.44 -9.85 -6.87
N GLY A 95 15.53 -9.14 -6.20
CA GLY A 95 14.58 -9.76 -5.28
C GLY A 95 13.67 -10.78 -5.98
N PHE A 96 13.23 -10.49 -7.20
CA PHE A 96 12.46 -11.44 -8.02
C PHE A 96 13.27 -12.67 -8.39
N LEU A 97 14.51 -12.51 -8.87
CA LEU A 97 15.39 -13.64 -9.19
C LEU A 97 15.66 -14.51 -7.97
N LEU A 98 15.92 -13.89 -6.81
CA LEU A 98 16.11 -14.60 -5.55
C LEU A 98 14.88 -15.44 -5.20
N VAL A 99 13.68 -14.86 -5.25
CA VAL A 99 12.44 -15.62 -4.97
C VAL A 99 12.23 -16.73 -6.01
N LEU A 100 12.48 -16.45 -7.29
CA LEU A 100 12.30 -17.43 -8.36
C LEU A 100 13.22 -18.64 -8.18
N PHE A 101 14.53 -18.41 -8.01
CA PHE A 101 15.52 -19.49 -8.01
C PHE A 101 15.78 -20.12 -6.65
N VAL A 102 15.61 -19.38 -5.56
CA VAL A 102 15.91 -19.88 -4.20
C VAL A 102 14.65 -20.38 -3.49
N VAL A 103 13.46 -19.89 -3.88
CA VAL A 103 12.21 -20.26 -3.22
C VAL A 103 11.32 -21.08 -4.14
N LEU A 104 10.91 -20.54 -5.30
CA LEU A 104 9.91 -21.20 -6.15
C LEU A 104 10.46 -22.40 -6.90
N PHE A 105 11.67 -22.31 -7.46
CA PHE A 105 12.25 -23.39 -8.25
C PHE A 105 12.56 -24.64 -7.41
N PRO A 106 13.20 -24.56 -6.23
CA PRO A 106 13.39 -25.73 -5.37
C PRO A 106 12.06 -26.30 -4.89
N LEU A 107 11.08 -25.44 -4.57
CA LEU A 107 9.76 -25.87 -4.15
C LEU A 107 9.03 -26.64 -5.26
N ALA A 108 9.16 -26.22 -6.51
CA ALA A 108 8.62 -26.92 -7.67
C ALA A 108 9.30 -28.30 -7.86
N ILE A 109 10.62 -28.38 -7.74
CA ILE A 109 11.35 -29.65 -7.81
C ILE A 109 10.88 -30.62 -6.73
N VAL A 110 10.79 -30.17 -5.47
CA VAL A 110 10.32 -31.00 -4.36
C VAL A 110 8.91 -31.50 -4.64
N ASN A 111 8.02 -30.65 -5.16
CA ASN A 111 6.67 -31.05 -5.52
C ASN A 111 6.65 -32.10 -6.65
N SER A 112 7.45 -31.92 -7.72
CA SER A 112 7.54 -32.88 -8.82
C SER A 112 8.15 -34.23 -8.42
N VAL A 113 9.19 -34.24 -7.56
CA VAL A 113 9.79 -35.47 -7.03
C VAL A 113 8.83 -36.21 -6.11
N PHE A 114 8.08 -35.46 -5.30
CA PHE A 114 7.07 -36.05 -4.44
C PHE A 114 5.98 -36.75 -5.28
N GLU A 115 5.45 -36.06 -6.29
CA GLU A 115 4.41 -36.59 -7.17
C GLU A 115 4.88 -37.85 -7.93
N SER A 116 6.12 -37.88 -8.41
CA SER A 116 6.66 -39.05 -9.11
C SER A 116 6.90 -40.25 -8.20
N THR A 117 7.17 -40.02 -6.90
CA THR A 117 7.48 -41.09 -5.93
C THR A 117 6.23 -41.69 -5.30
N PHE A 118 5.25 -40.84 -4.94
CA PHE A 118 4.05 -41.25 -4.20
C PHE A 118 2.79 -41.34 -5.06
N GLY A 119 2.91 -41.03 -6.36
CA GLY A 119 1.78 -40.98 -7.29
C GLY A 119 0.89 -39.74 -7.09
N PRO A 120 -0.14 -39.57 -7.95
CA PRO A 120 -1.02 -38.42 -7.91
C PRO A 120 -1.94 -38.51 -6.68
N THR A 121 -1.52 -37.90 -5.58
CA THR A 121 -2.33 -37.75 -4.36
C THR A 121 -2.67 -36.28 -4.10
N ASN A 122 -3.85 -36.03 -3.54
CA ASN A 122 -4.33 -34.66 -3.29
C ASN A 122 -3.76 -34.06 -1.99
N ALA A 123 -3.42 -34.89 -1.00
CA ALA A 123 -2.93 -34.44 0.31
C ALA A 123 -1.66 -33.55 0.28
N PRO A 124 -0.61 -33.87 -0.49
CA PRO A 124 0.60 -33.05 -0.61
C PRO A 124 0.31 -31.73 -1.32
N GLN A 125 -0.65 -31.74 -2.24
CA GLN A 125 -1.03 -30.56 -3.00
C GLN A 125 -1.66 -29.49 -2.10
N PHE A 126 -2.49 -29.87 -1.13
CA PHE A 126 -3.02 -28.94 -0.13
C PHE A 126 -1.94 -28.32 0.74
N LEU A 127 -0.94 -29.11 1.17
CA LEU A 127 0.21 -28.60 1.93
C LEU A 127 1.05 -27.64 1.10
N PHE A 128 1.30 -27.96 -0.16
CA PHE A 128 2.00 -27.08 -1.10
C PHE A 128 1.25 -25.75 -1.27
N PHE A 129 -0.05 -25.79 -1.54
CA PHE A 129 -0.86 -24.57 -1.66
C PHE A 129 -0.86 -23.75 -0.38
N GLY A 130 -1.02 -24.39 0.78
CA GLY A 130 -0.90 -23.72 2.09
C GLY A 130 0.45 -23.03 2.25
N PHE A 131 1.55 -23.71 1.94
CA PHE A 131 2.88 -23.14 2.02
C PHE A 131 3.07 -21.94 1.06
N VAL A 132 2.55 -22.02 -0.17
CA VAL A 132 2.56 -20.90 -1.12
C VAL A 132 1.76 -19.70 -0.60
N LEU A 133 0.59 -19.92 0.00
CA LEU A 133 -0.21 -18.84 0.61
C LEU A 133 0.52 -18.19 1.80
N PHE A 134 1.21 -19.00 2.60
CA PHE A 134 2.06 -18.51 3.68
C PHE A 134 3.20 -17.63 3.16
N LEU A 135 3.93 -18.11 2.14
CA LEU A 135 4.99 -17.33 1.48
C LEU A 135 4.46 -16.04 0.85
N PHE A 136 3.26 -16.08 0.28
CA PHE A 136 2.61 -14.90 -0.27
C PHE A 136 2.38 -13.83 0.80
N GLY A 137 1.88 -14.21 1.99
CA GLY A 137 1.77 -13.30 3.13
C GLY A 137 3.12 -12.67 3.52
N ILE A 138 4.17 -13.49 3.64
CA ILE A 138 5.54 -13.00 3.89
C ILE A 138 5.98 -11.99 2.82
N ALA A 139 5.74 -12.33 1.54
CA ALA A 139 6.14 -11.51 0.40
C ALA A 139 5.42 -10.15 0.42
N GLN A 140 4.12 -10.11 0.75
CA GLN A 140 3.37 -8.88 0.90
C GLN A 140 3.96 -7.99 2.00
N TYR A 141 4.24 -8.57 3.18
CA TYR A 141 4.81 -7.83 4.31
C TYR A 141 6.20 -7.28 4.00
N ARG A 142 7.07 -8.10 3.40
CA ARG A 142 8.40 -7.69 2.95
C ARG A 142 8.34 -6.62 1.85
N ALA A 143 7.40 -6.74 0.92
CA ALA A 143 7.20 -5.74 -0.12
C ALA A 143 6.72 -4.40 0.45
N ARG A 144 5.88 -4.40 1.50
CA ARG A 144 5.48 -3.19 2.22
C ARG A 144 6.64 -2.58 2.97
N ARG A 145 7.41 -3.39 3.71
CA ARG A 145 8.63 -2.97 4.41
C ARG A 145 9.60 -2.28 3.46
N TYR A 146 9.87 -2.88 2.30
CA TYR A 146 10.75 -2.31 1.29
C TYR A 146 10.25 -0.94 0.78
N ARG A 147 8.94 -0.79 0.55
CA ARG A 147 8.36 0.50 0.14
C ARG A 147 8.55 1.57 1.21
N LEU A 148 8.31 1.22 2.47
CA LEU A 148 8.45 2.14 3.59
C LEU A 148 9.91 2.54 3.79
N SER A 149 10.86 1.59 3.78
CA SER A 149 12.30 1.89 3.92
C SER A 149 12.88 2.77 2.80
N ARG A 150 12.17 2.85 1.66
CA ARG A 150 12.51 3.68 0.51
C ARG A 150 11.66 4.94 0.40
N THR A 151 10.79 5.20 1.38
CA THR A 151 9.98 6.42 1.46
C THR A 151 10.62 7.38 2.46
N VAL A 152 10.84 8.62 2.02
CA VAL A 152 11.48 9.68 2.79
C VAL A 152 10.62 10.94 2.73
N TRP A 153 10.54 11.67 3.83
CA TRP A 153 9.91 12.99 3.88
C TRP A 153 10.77 13.90 4.77
N ARG A 154 11.14 15.09 4.27
CA ARG A 154 12.05 16.02 4.97
C ARG A 154 13.33 15.34 5.51
N GLY A 155 13.90 14.41 4.73
CA GLY A 155 15.09 13.63 5.12
C GLY A 155 14.83 12.48 6.12
N VAL A 156 13.63 12.38 6.70
CA VAL A 156 13.26 11.31 7.65
C VAL A 156 12.69 10.11 6.89
N ARG A 157 13.22 8.92 7.16
CA ARG A 157 12.81 7.68 6.49
C ARG A 157 11.69 6.98 7.25
N ALA A 158 10.72 6.45 6.52
CA ALA A 158 9.78 5.48 7.07
C ALA A 158 10.45 4.10 7.20
N ALA A 159 10.00 3.30 8.16
CA ALA A 159 10.46 1.95 8.36
C ALA A 159 9.30 1.04 8.80
N GLN A 160 9.52 -0.27 8.72
CA GLN A 160 8.57 -1.26 9.20
C GLN A 160 9.28 -2.39 9.94
N THR A 161 8.99 -2.52 11.23
CA THR A 161 9.50 -3.59 12.11
C THR A 161 8.60 -4.81 12.07
N GLY A 162 8.69 -5.69 13.08
CA GLY A 162 7.85 -6.88 13.23
C GLY A 162 8.34 -8.04 12.37
N GLU A 163 7.82 -9.23 12.63
CA GLU A 163 8.26 -10.42 11.91
C GLU A 163 7.39 -10.69 10.69
N ALA A 164 8.03 -10.95 9.54
CA ALA A 164 7.30 -11.22 8.30
C ALA A 164 6.60 -12.59 8.33
N TRP A 165 7.20 -13.57 9.03
CA TRP A 165 6.64 -14.91 9.16
C TRP A 165 5.36 -14.93 10.01
N VAL A 166 5.28 -14.11 11.06
CA VAL A 166 4.05 -13.94 11.86
C VAL A 166 2.91 -13.42 10.98
N TYR A 167 3.19 -12.42 10.14
CA TYR A 167 2.20 -11.94 9.16
C TYR A 167 1.81 -13.02 8.15
N GLY A 168 2.77 -13.84 7.70
CA GLY A 168 2.51 -15.00 6.85
C GLY A 168 1.56 -16.01 7.50
N LEU A 169 1.79 -16.37 8.78
CA LEU A 169 0.94 -17.30 9.53
C LEU A 169 -0.47 -16.73 9.75
N MET A 170 -0.57 -15.45 10.12
CA MET A 170 -1.87 -14.77 10.22
C MET A 170 -2.61 -14.82 8.89
N THR A 171 -1.91 -14.51 7.79
CA THR A 171 -2.49 -14.56 6.43
C THR A 171 -2.99 -15.96 6.08
N LEU A 172 -2.20 -17.00 6.37
CA LEU A 172 -2.58 -18.40 6.16
C LEU A 172 -3.84 -18.77 6.94
N GLY A 173 -3.86 -18.48 8.25
CA GLY A 173 -5.02 -18.74 9.11
C GLY A 173 -6.27 -17.99 8.64
N PHE A 174 -6.09 -16.77 8.13
CA PHE A 174 -7.17 -15.96 7.57
C PHE A 174 -7.70 -16.51 6.25
N TRP A 175 -6.85 -17.06 5.38
CA TRP A 175 -7.32 -17.79 4.19
C TRP A 175 -8.21 -18.98 4.57
N PHE A 176 -7.82 -19.75 5.59
CA PHE A 176 -8.62 -20.86 6.08
C PHE A 176 -9.97 -20.39 6.65
N LEU A 177 -9.95 -19.35 7.51
CA LEU A 177 -11.16 -18.71 8.04
C LEU A 177 -12.05 -18.13 6.94
N LEU A 178 -11.47 -17.59 5.87
CA LEU A 178 -12.21 -17.01 4.76
C LEU A 178 -13.04 -18.10 4.06
N ILE A 179 -12.45 -19.26 3.80
CA ILE A 179 -13.14 -20.40 3.19
C ILE A 179 -14.24 -20.92 4.13
N LEU A 180 -13.90 -21.14 5.41
CA LEU A 180 -14.85 -21.67 6.40
C LEU A 180 -16.07 -20.78 6.61
N THR A 181 -15.90 -19.46 6.49
CA THR A 181 -16.96 -18.47 6.73
C THR A 181 -17.62 -17.95 5.45
N LEU A 182 -17.36 -18.56 4.29
CA LEU A 182 -17.82 -18.07 2.97
C LEU A 182 -17.52 -16.57 2.76
N GLY A 183 -16.36 -16.13 3.25
CA GLY A 183 -15.91 -14.74 3.17
C GLY A 183 -16.46 -13.79 4.23
N TRP A 184 -17.39 -14.22 5.10
CA TRP A 184 -18.01 -13.35 6.12
C TRP A 184 -16.99 -12.69 7.06
N SER A 185 -15.92 -13.40 7.42
CA SER A 185 -14.87 -12.88 8.32
C SER A 185 -13.92 -11.85 7.68
N TYR A 186 -14.06 -11.55 6.39
CA TYR A 186 -13.12 -10.70 5.64
C TYR A 186 -12.83 -9.32 6.28
N PRO A 187 -13.82 -8.52 6.72
CA PRO A 187 -13.53 -7.20 7.31
C PRO A 187 -12.74 -7.31 8.61
N TRP A 188 -13.04 -8.32 9.42
CA TRP A 188 -12.34 -8.60 10.67
C TRP A 188 -10.87 -8.95 10.40
N GLN A 189 -10.62 -9.82 9.42
CA GLN A 189 -9.27 -10.20 8.99
C GLN A 189 -8.48 -8.98 8.50
N ARG A 190 -9.11 -8.12 7.68
CA ARG A 190 -8.49 -6.89 7.16
C ARG A 190 -8.04 -5.94 8.25
N ILE A 191 -8.86 -5.74 9.28
CA ILE A 191 -8.50 -4.90 10.42
C ILE A 191 -7.34 -5.50 11.22
N HIS A 192 -7.29 -6.83 11.42
CA HIS A 192 -6.19 -7.46 12.14
C HIS A 192 -4.86 -7.39 11.38
N LEU A 193 -4.87 -7.64 10.08
CA LEU A 193 -3.69 -7.45 9.23
C LEU A 193 -3.24 -5.99 9.23
N ALA A 194 -4.17 -5.05 9.08
CA ALA A 194 -3.87 -3.62 9.12
C ALA A 194 -3.30 -3.18 10.49
N LYS A 195 -3.84 -3.68 11.60
CA LYS A 195 -3.27 -3.45 12.95
C LYS A 195 -1.82 -3.92 13.01
N TYR A 196 -1.54 -5.14 12.56
CA TYR A 196 -0.18 -5.67 12.56
C TYR A 196 0.76 -4.83 11.67
N GLU A 197 0.31 -4.43 10.49
CA GLU A 197 1.10 -3.59 9.58
C GLU A 197 1.38 -2.19 10.13
N MET A 198 0.36 -1.50 10.66
CA MET A 198 0.46 -0.12 11.13
C MET A 198 1.19 -0.03 12.45
N ASN A 199 0.92 -0.93 13.41
CA ASN A 199 1.60 -0.93 14.71
C ASN A 199 3.10 -1.25 14.59
N ASN A 200 3.50 -1.84 13.46
CA ASN A 200 4.90 -2.08 13.12
C ASN A 200 5.50 -1.02 12.19
N THR A 201 4.77 0.02 11.81
CA THR A 201 5.31 1.14 11.03
C THR A 201 5.92 2.19 11.95
N ILE A 202 7.11 2.66 11.59
CA ILE A 202 7.84 3.72 12.29
C ILE A 202 8.14 4.83 11.29
N PHE A 203 8.06 6.07 11.73
CA PHE A 203 8.47 7.24 10.98
C PHE A 203 9.40 8.09 11.85
N GLY A 204 10.69 8.15 11.50
CA GLY A 204 11.70 8.74 12.38
C GLY A 204 11.81 8.00 13.71
N ASP A 205 11.49 8.70 14.80
CA ASP A 205 11.48 8.20 16.18
C ASP A 205 10.09 7.76 16.68
N ARG A 206 9.03 8.06 15.92
CA ARG A 206 7.64 7.76 16.31
C ARG A 206 7.12 6.48 15.65
N ARG A 207 6.44 5.66 16.44
CA ARG A 207 5.74 4.46 15.96
C ARG A 207 4.27 4.78 15.74
N PHE A 208 3.71 4.28 14.64
CA PHE A 208 2.28 4.40 14.37
C PHE A 208 1.50 3.47 15.29
N LYS A 209 0.33 3.93 15.73
CA LYS A 209 -0.63 3.12 16.49
C LYS A 209 -1.96 3.12 15.75
N PHE A 210 -2.51 1.95 15.54
CA PHE A 210 -3.81 1.75 14.89
C PHE A 210 -4.71 0.91 15.78
N GLU A 211 -5.78 1.54 16.28
CA GLU A 211 -6.75 0.93 17.20
C GLU A 211 -8.11 0.68 16.54
N GLY A 212 -8.17 0.72 15.20
CA GLY A 212 -9.42 0.60 14.46
C GLY A 212 -10.24 -0.65 14.80
N THR A 213 -11.56 -0.51 14.84
CA THR A 213 -12.50 -1.60 15.08
C THR A 213 -13.16 -2.05 13.78
N PRO A 214 -13.56 -3.33 13.65
CA PRO A 214 -14.19 -3.84 12.44
C PRO A 214 -15.61 -3.30 12.21
N GLY A 215 -16.31 -2.85 13.25
CA GLY A 215 -17.74 -2.48 13.19
C GLY A 215 -18.13 -1.57 12.02
N PRO A 216 -17.50 -0.39 11.84
CA PRO A 216 -17.84 0.52 10.75
C PRO A 216 -17.64 -0.08 9.35
N LEU A 217 -16.56 -0.87 9.18
CA LEU A 217 -16.26 -1.56 7.93
C LEU A 217 -17.23 -2.73 7.69
N TYR A 218 -17.60 -3.43 8.77
CA TYR A 218 -18.47 -4.60 8.74
C TYR A 218 -19.87 -4.28 8.25
N ARG A 219 -20.43 -3.12 8.65
CA ARG A 219 -21.78 -2.71 8.24
C ARG A 219 -21.90 -2.61 6.72
N ARG A 220 -20.97 -1.91 6.07
CA ARG A 220 -20.96 -1.74 4.60
C ARG A 220 -20.69 -3.06 3.89
N PHE A 221 -19.78 -3.87 4.45
CA PHE A 221 -19.48 -5.18 3.92
C PHE A 221 -20.69 -6.13 3.98
N ALA A 222 -21.39 -6.20 5.11
CA ALA A 222 -22.54 -7.08 5.28
C ALA A 222 -23.65 -6.76 4.26
N GLN A 223 -23.90 -5.47 4.01
CA GLN A 223 -24.84 -5.04 2.95
C GLN A 223 -24.40 -5.54 1.57
N ALA A 224 -23.14 -5.31 1.20
CA ALA A 224 -22.60 -5.77 -0.08
C ALA A 224 -22.62 -7.29 -0.21
N TRP A 225 -22.33 -8.02 0.87
CA TRP A 225 -22.31 -9.48 0.90
C TRP A 225 -23.71 -10.07 0.73
N ILE A 226 -24.72 -9.52 1.43
CA ILE A 226 -26.12 -9.96 1.29
C ILE A 226 -26.65 -9.69 -0.12
N ILE A 227 -26.39 -8.51 -0.67
CA ILE A 227 -26.79 -8.16 -2.05
C ILE A 227 -26.11 -9.11 -3.05
N GLY A 228 -24.80 -9.32 -2.91
CA GLY A 228 -24.03 -10.21 -3.77
C GLY A 228 -24.53 -11.65 -3.70
N LEU A 229 -24.83 -12.16 -2.50
CA LEU A 229 -25.41 -13.48 -2.30
C LEU A 229 -26.80 -13.59 -2.97
N GLY A 230 -27.64 -12.57 -2.81
CA GLY A 230 -28.97 -12.53 -3.45
C GLY A 230 -28.88 -12.59 -4.97
N ILE A 231 -27.99 -11.80 -5.59
CA ILE A 231 -27.75 -11.82 -7.04
C ILE A 231 -27.26 -13.21 -7.48
N TYR A 232 -26.30 -13.80 -6.75
CA TYR A 232 -25.79 -15.13 -7.05
C TYR A 232 -26.89 -16.19 -7.04
N LEU A 233 -27.74 -16.20 -6.02
CA LEU A 233 -28.85 -17.15 -5.92
C LEU A 233 -29.87 -16.99 -7.05
N VAL A 234 -30.20 -15.74 -7.44
CA VAL A 234 -31.10 -15.47 -8.58
C VAL A 234 -30.50 -15.99 -9.88
N LEU A 235 -29.20 -15.78 -10.12
CA LEU A 235 -28.52 -16.27 -11.32
C LEU A 235 -28.51 -17.81 -11.37
N VAL A 236 -28.17 -18.47 -10.25
CA VAL A 236 -28.19 -19.93 -10.16
C VAL A 236 -29.60 -20.46 -10.44
N TRP A 237 -30.63 -19.85 -9.84
CA TRP A 237 -32.01 -20.23 -10.06
C TRP A 237 -32.44 -20.06 -11.53
N ALA A 238 -32.09 -18.94 -12.16
CA ALA A 238 -32.38 -18.69 -13.58
C ALA A 238 -31.70 -19.73 -14.49
N ILE A 239 -30.44 -20.08 -14.23
CA ILE A 239 -29.71 -21.11 -14.98
C ILE A 239 -30.41 -22.48 -14.85
N LEU A 240 -30.84 -22.83 -13.64
CA LEU A 240 -31.56 -24.09 -13.40
C LEU A 240 -32.92 -24.14 -14.12
N LEU A 241 -33.64 -23.01 -14.18
CA LEU A 241 -34.89 -22.91 -14.94
C LEU A 241 -34.69 -23.08 -16.44
N ILE A 242 -33.67 -22.43 -17.00
CA ILE A 242 -33.32 -22.57 -18.43
C ILE A 242 -32.93 -24.02 -18.74
N GLY A 243 -32.12 -24.65 -17.88
CA GLY A 243 -31.75 -26.06 -18.04
C GLY A 243 -32.96 -27.01 -18.04
N LYS A 244 -33.92 -26.77 -17.15
CA LYS A 244 -35.19 -27.51 -17.13
C LYS A 244 -36.08 -27.26 -18.36
N ALA A 245 -36.01 -26.09 -18.98
CA ALA A 245 -36.81 -25.78 -20.16
C ALA A 245 -36.26 -26.37 -21.47
N ILE A 246 -34.99 -26.80 -21.47
CA ILE A 246 -34.30 -27.38 -22.64
C ILE A 246 -34.35 -28.93 -22.63
N THR A 247 -34.69 -29.54 -21.49
CA THR A 247 -34.79 -31.01 -21.32
C THR A 247 -36.24 -31.46 -21.42
#